data_AF-A0A565A4C6-F1
#
_entry.id   AF-A0A565A4C6-F1
#
_cell.length_a   1.000
_cell.length_b   1.000
_cell.length_c   1.000
_cell.angle_alpha   90.00
_cell.angle_beta   90.00
_cell.angle_gamma   90.00
#
_symmetry.space_group_name_H-M   'P 1'
#
loop_
_entity.id
_entity.type
_entity.pdbx_description
1 polymer ?
#
loop_
_entity_poly.entity_id
_entity_poly.type
_entity_poly.pdbx_seq_one_letter_code
_entity_poly.pdbx_strand_id
1 'polypeptide(L)'
;MTCILKYLFFNDIVTYIDNTEDVEKDKPEASKYSFCNGFLTDSTFGSIANVVDICKQFVALYNKHSSLMRNMTGSPSYKRDCEYMNYWLNAKLNINNNNPIFVNKFYTKLRTLNDDFDKKGSLNGKIHDIDKNELEHLYLLYNLRQKYSKIYNWATLRRTENQHICKKSADDVFKDYMVAINDCSSSESIFCKLLCNLREEYNIVFDKYDGNNECKAQETKLQTYNELHPSANTPSIKMDSNTMSIPLLGPIIALVFILTSFYRFTAIGPWLRNKVRSIFSRDSNKNANRNELFLQNFDKQNINARPGVYNITYNSVRNN
;
A
#
# COMPACT_ATOMS: atom_id res chain seq x y z
N MET A 1 14.14 3.80 28.34
CA MET A 1 13.27 2.70 27.87
C MET A 1 13.10 2.88 26.37
N THR A 2 13.81 2.09 25.56
CA THR A 2 13.82 2.20 24.10
C THR A 2 12.55 1.56 23.54
N CYS A 3 11.63 2.36 22.99
CA CYS A 3 10.46 1.84 22.30
C CYS A 3 10.92 1.11 21.02
N ILE A 4 10.86 -0.22 21.02
CA ILE A 4 10.99 -0.98 19.77
C ILE A 4 9.66 -0.83 19.03
N LEU A 5 9.66 0.03 18.02
CA LEU A 5 8.57 0.07 17.04
C LEU A 5 8.65 -1.24 16.22
N LYS A 6 7.62 -2.09 16.35
CA LYS A 6 7.38 -3.25 15.46
C LYS A 6 6.61 -2.77 14.23
N TYR A 7 6.68 -3.55 13.14
CA TYR A 7 5.97 -3.27 11.89
C TYR A 7 6.37 -1.94 11.24
N LEU A 8 7.67 -1.66 11.28
CA LEU A 8 8.33 -0.51 10.66
C LEU A 8 8.09 -0.43 9.15
N PHE A 9 7.77 -1.55 8.50
CA PHE A 9 7.44 -1.56 7.08
C PHE A 9 6.23 -0.67 6.74
N PHE A 10 5.34 -0.39 7.71
CA PHE A 10 4.24 0.56 7.49
C PHE A 10 4.72 1.99 7.20
N ASN A 11 5.93 2.37 7.61
CA ASN A 11 6.51 3.67 7.30
C ASN A 11 6.79 3.85 5.80
N ASP A 12 7.03 2.73 5.09
CA ASP A 12 7.30 2.71 3.64
C ASP A 12 6.25 1.88 2.89
N ILE A 13 5.02 1.77 3.45
CA ILE A 13 4.00 0.81 3.02
C ILE A 13 3.66 0.88 1.52
N VAL A 14 3.68 2.09 0.95
CA VAL A 14 3.40 2.32 -0.47
C VAL A 14 4.36 1.52 -1.35
N THR A 15 5.65 1.52 -1.02
CA THR A 15 6.67 0.77 -1.78
C THR A 15 6.39 -0.73 -1.76
N TYR A 16 5.97 -1.25 -0.61
CA TYR A 16 5.65 -2.67 -0.44
C TYR A 16 4.37 -3.05 -1.18
N ILE A 17 3.33 -2.22 -1.13
CA ILE A 17 2.10 -2.40 -1.91
C ILE A 17 2.42 -2.42 -3.41
N ASP A 18 3.14 -1.42 -3.92
CA ASP A 18 3.51 -1.33 -5.34
C ASP A 18 4.29 -2.57 -5.78
N ASN A 19 5.28 -2.99 -4.98
CA ASN A 19 6.04 -4.21 -5.28
C ASN A 19 5.16 -5.46 -5.28
N THR A 20 4.14 -5.54 -4.40
CA THR A 20 3.17 -6.64 -4.35
C THR A 20 2.34 -6.68 -5.61
N GLU A 21 1.75 -5.54 -5.98
CA GLU A 21 0.91 -5.45 -7.17
C GLU A 21 1.70 -5.78 -8.44
N ASP A 22 2.95 -5.29 -8.53
CA ASP A 22 3.84 -5.61 -9.65
C ASP A 22 4.03 -7.12 -9.80
N VAL A 23 4.38 -7.84 -8.71
CA VAL A 23 4.64 -9.30 -8.79
C VAL A 23 3.37 -10.13 -9.00
N GLU A 24 2.21 -9.62 -8.59
CA GLU A 24 0.93 -10.30 -8.79
C GLU A 24 0.42 -10.10 -10.22
N LYS A 25 0.71 -8.96 -10.85
CA LYS A 25 0.35 -8.64 -12.25
C LYS A 25 1.31 -9.29 -13.24
N ASP A 26 2.62 -9.18 -12.98
CA ASP A 26 3.64 -9.80 -13.80
C ASP A 26 3.72 -11.28 -13.45
N LYS A 27 2.95 -12.12 -14.13
CA LYS A 27 3.06 -13.59 -14.04
C LYS A 27 4.53 -13.96 -14.26
N PRO A 28 5.28 -14.32 -13.21
CA PRO A 28 6.72 -14.43 -13.33
C PRO A 28 7.09 -15.48 -14.37
N GLU A 29 8.14 -15.23 -15.14
CA GLU A 29 8.55 -16.12 -16.23
C GLU A 29 8.63 -17.58 -15.74
N ALA A 30 7.87 -18.48 -16.36
CA ALA A 30 7.61 -19.81 -15.82
C ALA A 30 8.88 -20.65 -15.60
N SER A 31 9.91 -20.44 -16.42
CA SER A 31 11.19 -21.14 -16.37
C SER A 31 11.99 -20.83 -15.10
N LYS A 32 12.08 -19.55 -14.73
CA LYS A 32 12.91 -19.04 -13.61
C LYS A 32 12.48 -19.55 -12.24
N TYR A 33 11.21 -19.92 -12.10
CA TYR A 33 10.61 -20.32 -10.83
C TYR A 33 10.05 -21.76 -10.87
N SER A 34 10.52 -22.58 -11.81
CA SER A 34 10.05 -23.96 -12.00
C SER A 34 10.23 -24.84 -10.76
N PHE A 35 11.25 -24.57 -9.92
CA PHE A 35 11.46 -25.25 -8.64
C PHE A 35 10.26 -25.12 -7.67
N CYS A 36 9.43 -24.09 -7.81
CA CYS A 36 8.21 -23.93 -7.00
C CYS A 36 7.20 -25.07 -7.19
N ASN A 37 7.26 -25.80 -8.31
CA ASN A 37 6.41 -26.98 -8.52
C ASN A 37 6.67 -28.09 -7.50
N GLY A 38 7.84 -28.11 -6.85
CA GLY A 38 8.16 -29.06 -5.78
C GLY A 38 7.30 -28.92 -4.52
N PHE A 39 6.55 -27.82 -4.37
CA PHE A 39 5.53 -27.69 -3.32
C PHE A 39 4.30 -28.56 -3.57
N LEU A 40 3.96 -28.89 -4.81
CA LEU A 40 2.77 -29.69 -5.15
C LEU A 40 2.88 -31.14 -4.67
N THR A 41 4.10 -31.66 -4.58
CA THR A 41 4.37 -33.02 -4.10
C THR A 41 4.56 -33.09 -2.59
N ASP A 42 4.50 -31.96 -1.87
CA ASP A 42 4.69 -31.91 -0.43
C ASP A 42 3.39 -32.24 0.29
N SER A 43 3.43 -33.14 1.28
CA SER A 43 2.23 -33.56 2.02
C SER A 43 1.60 -32.44 2.84
N THR A 44 2.38 -31.41 3.21
CA THR A 44 1.89 -30.26 3.99
C THR A 44 1.31 -29.19 3.08
N PHE A 45 1.97 -28.93 1.95
CA PHE A 45 1.68 -27.75 1.12
C PHE A 45 0.95 -28.06 -0.19
N GLY A 46 0.96 -29.31 -0.65
CA GLY A 46 0.43 -29.69 -1.96
C GLY A 46 -1.08 -29.47 -2.11
N SER A 47 -1.82 -29.42 -1.00
CA SER A 47 -3.26 -29.12 -0.97
C SER A 47 -3.59 -27.63 -0.92
N ILE A 48 -2.61 -26.75 -0.70
CA ILE A 48 -2.82 -25.31 -0.62
C ILE A 48 -3.06 -24.77 -2.02
N ALA A 49 -4.24 -24.17 -2.22
CA ALA A 49 -4.57 -23.50 -3.46
C ALA A 49 -3.52 -22.42 -3.80
N ASN A 50 -3.06 -22.41 -5.05
CA ASN A 50 -2.07 -21.45 -5.56
C ASN A 50 -0.71 -21.46 -4.83
N VAL A 51 -0.33 -22.54 -4.14
CA VAL A 51 0.97 -22.63 -3.44
C VAL A 51 2.18 -22.34 -4.34
N VAL A 52 2.11 -22.76 -5.60
CA VAL A 52 3.14 -22.49 -6.61
C VAL A 52 3.25 -20.99 -6.88
N ASP A 53 2.12 -20.29 -6.98
CA ASP A 53 2.11 -18.84 -7.20
C ASP A 53 2.56 -18.07 -5.96
N ILE A 54 2.21 -18.53 -4.75
CA ILE A 54 2.73 -17.98 -3.49
C ILE A 54 4.26 -18.10 -3.48
N CYS A 55 4.82 -19.26 -3.82
CA CYS A 55 6.27 -19.46 -3.92
C CYS A 55 6.90 -18.50 -4.94
N LYS A 56 6.34 -18.40 -6.14
CA LYS A 56 6.84 -17.51 -7.20
C LYS A 56 6.85 -16.05 -6.76
N GLN A 57 5.74 -15.57 -6.21
CA GLN A 57 5.59 -14.20 -5.75
C GLN A 57 6.51 -13.90 -4.57
N PHE A 58 6.65 -14.82 -3.62
CA PHE A 58 7.57 -14.66 -2.47
C PHE A 58 9.02 -14.48 -2.94
N VAL A 59 9.48 -15.34 -3.86
CA VAL A 59 10.84 -15.23 -4.41
C VAL A 59 10.99 -13.97 -5.26
N ALA A 60 9.97 -13.57 -6.02
CA ALA A 60 9.99 -12.33 -6.79
C ALA A 60 10.08 -11.08 -5.89
N LEU A 61 9.31 -11.04 -4.79
CA LEU A 61 9.37 -9.97 -3.79
C LEU A 61 10.75 -9.93 -3.14
N TYR A 62 11.27 -11.06 -2.66
CA TYR A 62 12.61 -11.15 -2.09
C TYR A 62 13.67 -10.50 -2.99
N ASN A 63 13.62 -10.78 -4.30
CA ASN A 63 14.55 -10.23 -5.28
C ASN A 63 14.38 -8.72 -5.54
N LYS A 64 13.19 -8.14 -5.28
CA LYS A 64 12.98 -6.67 -5.34
C LYS A 64 13.63 -5.94 -4.15
N HIS A 65 13.89 -6.62 -3.03
CA HIS A 65 14.46 -6.03 -1.82
C HIS A 65 16.00 -6.14 -1.82
N SER A 66 16.68 -5.10 -2.30
CA SER A 66 18.14 -5.08 -2.37
C SER A 66 18.83 -5.28 -1.02
N SER A 67 18.17 -4.88 0.08
CA SER A 67 18.72 -5.04 1.43
C SER A 67 18.78 -6.52 1.85
N LEU A 68 17.80 -7.34 1.45
CA LEU A 68 17.76 -8.78 1.67
C LEU A 68 18.81 -9.48 0.81
N MET A 69 18.80 -9.22 -0.50
CA MET A 69 19.76 -9.78 -1.47
C MET A 69 21.23 -9.53 -1.10
N ARG A 70 21.51 -8.34 -0.54
CA ARG A 70 22.86 -7.95 -0.11
C ARG A 70 23.14 -8.30 1.35
N ASN A 71 22.16 -8.84 2.08
CA ASN A 71 22.22 -9.16 3.51
C ASN A 71 22.71 -7.96 4.36
N MET A 72 22.08 -6.80 4.16
CA MET A 72 22.46 -5.54 4.82
C MET A 72 21.93 -5.45 6.24
N THR A 73 22.33 -6.36 7.13
CA THR A 73 21.77 -6.48 8.49
C THR A 73 21.81 -5.19 9.33
N GLY A 74 22.77 -4.30 9.08
CA GLY A 74 22.87 -2.99 9.74
C GLY A 74 21.99 -1.88 9.14
N SER A 75 21.29 -2.11 8.02
CA SER A 75 20.46 -1.09 7.36
C SER A 75 19.05 -1.03 7.97
N PRO A 76 18.48 0.17 8.19
CA PRO A 76 17.07 0.30 8.54
C PRO A 76 16.12 -0.35 7.54
N SER A 77 16.45 -0.34 6.24
CA SER A 77 15.62 -0.97 5.20
C SER A 77 15.58 -2.49 5.34
N TYR A 78 16.67 -3.12 5.79
CA TYR A 78 16.71 -4.57 6.00
C TYR A 78 15.73 -5.04 7.05
N LYS A 79 15.61 -4.30 8.17
CA LYS A 79 14.62 -4.63 9.21
C LYS A 79 13.19 -4.56 8.65
N ARG A 80 12.87 -3.51 7.89
CA ARG A 80 11.55 -3.34 7.27
C ARG A 80 11.25 -4.40 6.22
N ASP A 81 12.23 -4.71 5.37
CA ASP A 81 12.10 -5.74 4.35
C ASP A 81 11.88 -7.12 4.99
N CYS A 82 12.60 -7.46 6.07
CA CYS A 82 12.36 -8.69 6.84
C CYS A 82 10.93 -8.74 7.43
N GLU A 83 10.51 -7.67 8.10
CA GLU A 83 9.17 -7.60 8.72
C GLU A 83 8.06 -7.73 7.68
N TYR A 84 8.20 -7.08 6.52
CA TYR A 84 7.24 -7.18 5.44
C TYR A 84 7.21 -8.58 4.82
N MET A 85 8.37 -9.20 4.55
CA MET A 85 8.42 -10.56 4.01
C MET A 85 7.75 -11.56 4.96
N ASN A 86 7.95 -11.39 6.27
CA ASN A 86 7.28 -12.23 7.26
C ASN A 86 5.76 -12.01 7.27
N TYR A 87 5.31 -10.75 7.30
CA TYR A 87 3.90 -10.40 7.22
C TYR A 87 3.24 -10.97 5.96
N TRP A 88 3.83 -10.74 4.78
CA TRP A 88 3.26 -11.13 3.51
C TRP A 88 3.05 -12.64 3.43
N LEU A 89 4.03 -13.43 3.88
CA LEU A 89 3.92 -14.89 3.83
C LEU A 89 2.85 -15.42 4.80
N ASN A 90 2.80 -14.88 6.02
CA ASN A 90 1.74 -15.19 6.97
C ASN A 90 0.36 -14.84 6.40
N ALA A 91 0.20 -13.65 5.81
CA ALA A 91 -1.07 -13.25 5.23
C ALA A 91 -1.49 -14.17 4.08
N LYS A 92 -0.58 -14.55 3.17
CA LYS A 92 -0.90 -15.43 2.05
C LYS A 92 -1.26 -16.85 2.45
N LEU A 93 -0.61 -17.40 3.49
CA LEU A 93 -0.83 -18.78 3.92
C LEU A 93 -1.96 -18.93 4.95
N ASN A 94 -2.13 -17.94 5.83
CA ASN A 94 -2.87 -18.14 7.07
C ASN A 94 -4.07 -17.22 7.29
N ILE A 95 -4.23 -16.11 6.54
CA ILE A 95 -5.32 -15.14 6.82
C ILE A 95 -6.73 -15.75 6.74
N ASN A 96 -6.95 -16.64 5.78
CA ASN A 96 -8.24 -17.32 5.55
C ASN A 96 -8.17 -18.81 5.92
N ASN A 97 -7.17 -19.22 6.69
CA ASN A 97 -6.92 -20.63 6.99
C ASN A 97 -7.22 -20.94 8.46
N ASN A 98 -8.20 -21.83 8.68
CA ASN A 98 -8.57 -22.29 10.02
C ASN A 98 -7.56 -23.26 10.63
N ASN A 99 -6.69 -23.85 9.81
CA ASN A 99 -5.60 -24.73 10.23
C ASN A 99 -4.26 -24.09 9.82
N PRO A 100 -3.74 -23.14 10.63
CA PRO A 100 -2.55 -22.37 10.29
C PRO A 100 -1.36 -23.26 9.94
N ILE A 101 -0.68 -22.88 8.87
CA ILE A 101 0.54 -23.51 8.41
C ILE A 101 1.71 -22.76 9.04
N PHE A 102 2.66 -23.52 9.58
CA PHE A 102 3.90 -22.95 10.09
C PHE A 102 4.70 -22.33 8.93
N VAL A 103 4.81 -20.99 8.91
CA VAL A 103 5.45 -20.27 7.79
C VAL A 103 6.94 -20.56 7.69
N ASN A 104 7.57 -20.93 8.81
CA ASN A 104 8.96 -21.35 8.84
C ASN A 104 9.18 -22.64 8.04
N LYS A 105 8.22 -23.58 8.05
CA LYS A 105 8.28 -24.82 7.26
C LYS A 105 8.21 -24.51 5.78
N PHE A 106 7.38 -23.54 5.39
CA PHE A 106 7.31 -23.09 3.99
C PHE A 106 8.67 -22.53 3.55
N TYR A 107 9.25 -21.63 4.34
CA TYR A 107 10.55 -21.03 4.06
C TYR A 107 11.69 -22.07 4.00
N THR A 108 11.73 -23.01 4.96
CA THR A 108 12.71 -24.11 4.95
C THR A 108 12.55 -24.98 3.70
N LYS A 109 11.32 -25.37 3.34
CA LYS A 109 11.04 -26.14 2.14
C LYS A 109 11.50 -25.40 0.88
N LEU A 110 11.18 -24.10 0.77
CA LEU A 110 11.61 -23.28 -0.35
C LEU A 110 13.13 -23.29 -0.52
N ARG A 111 13.89 -23.18 0.58
CA ARG A 111 15.35 -23.28 0.54
C ARG A 111 15.84 -24.65 0.08
N THR A 112 15.18 -25.74 0.47
CA THR A 112 15.54 -27.09 -0.03
C THR A 112 15.22 -27.31 -1.51
N LEU A 113 14.22 -26.61 -2.05
CA LEU A 113 13.86 -26.69 -3.46
C LEU A 113 14.81 -25.85 -4.34
N ASN A 114 15.45 -24.83 -3.76
CA ASN A 114 16.38 -23.96 -4.44
C ASN A 114 17.43 -23.40 -3.46
N ASP A 115 18.59 -24.04 -3.40
CA ASP A 115 19.67 -23.65 -2.48
C ASP A 115 20.29 -22.26 -2.80
N ASP A 116 20.05 -21.72 -4.00
CA ASP A 116 20.45 -20.35 -4.34
C ASP A 116 19.47 -19.31 -3.79
N PHE A 117 18.22 -19.70 -3.50
CA PHE A 117 17.27 -18.82 -2.81
C PHE A 117 17.74 -18.55 -1.38
N ASP A 118 17.88 -17.26 -1.06
CA ASP A 118 18.40 -16.75 0.21
C ASP A 118 19.65 -17.51 0.70
N LYS A 119 20.60 -17.75 -0.21
CA LYS A 119 21.88 -18.42 0.07
C LYS A 119 22.67 -17.80 1.23
N LYS A 120 22.53 -16.49 1.43
CA LYS A 120 23.16 -15.74 2.53
C LYS A 120 22.40 -15.85 3.86
N GLY A 121 21.21 -16.45 3.86
CA GLY A 121 20.38 -16.62 5.05
C GLY A 121 19.87 -15.30 5.62
N SER A 122 19.61 -14.32 4.76
CA SER A 122 19.13 -12.99 5.14
C SER A 122 17.76 -13.02 5.82
N LEU A 123 16.94 -14.05 5.59
CA LEU A 123 15.66 -14.26 6.25
C LEU A 123 15.71 -15.34 7.37
N ASN A 124 16.89 -15.90 7.67
CA ASN A 124 17.02 -16.91 8.72
C ASN A 124 16.62 -16.35 10.09
N GLY A 125 15.67 -17.02 10.74
CA GLY A 125 15.09 -16.56 12.02
C GLY A 125 14.25 -15.28 11.91
N LYS A 126 13.92 -14.82 10.69
CA LYS A 126 13.06 -13.66 10.43
C LYS A 126 11.68 -14.06 9.95
N ILE A 127 11.54 -15.25 9.36
CA ILE A 127 10.25 -15.85 9.01
C ILE A 127 9.75 -16.66 10.20
N HIS A 128 8.65 -16.21 10.79
CA HIS A 128 8.03 -16.80 11.96
C HIS A 128 6.52 -16.57 11.95
N ASP A 129 5.78 -17.42 12.64
CA ASP A 129 4.33 -17.29 12.71
C ASP A 129 3.95 -15.99 13.42
N ILE A 130 2.92 -15.33 12.91
CA ILE A 130 2.27 -14.18 13.55
C ILE A 130 0.99 -14.69 14.21
N ASP A 131 0.71 -14.24 15.43
CA ASP A 131 -0.54 -14.58 16.12
C ASP A 131 -1.75 -14.24 15.24
N LYS A 132 -2.81 -15.04 15.30
CA LYS A 132 -3.95 -14.90 14.40
C LYS A 132 -4.60 -13.51 14.50
N ASN A 133 -4.84 -13.02 15.72
CA ASN A 133 -5.48 -11.72 15.93
C ASN A 133 -4.53 -10.59 15.49
N GLU A 134 -3.24 -10.74 15.75
CA GLU A 134 -2.22 -9.81 15.27
C GLU A 134 -2.14 -9.78 13.73
N LEU A 135 -2.21 -10.94 13.07
CA LEU A 135 -2.21 -11.05 11.62
C LEU A 135 -3.47 -10.42 10.99
N GLU A 136 -4.64 -10.64 11.58
CA GLU A 136 -5.91 -10.04 11.15
C GLU A 136 -5.85 -8.50 11.23
N HIS A 137 -5.33 -7.96 12.33
CA HIS A 137 -5.09 -6.52 12.48
C HIS A 137 -4.11 -5.95 11.44
N LEU A 138 -2.99 -6.63 11.18
CA LEU A 138 -2.02 -6.20 10.17
C LEU A 138 -2.61 -6.24 8.76
N TYR A 139 -3.39 -7.28 8.47
CA TYR A 139 -4.07 -7.45 7.18
C TYR A 139 -5.11 -6.35 6.95
N LEU A 140 -5.90 -6.00 7.97
CA LEU A 140 -6.86 -4.91 7.91
C LEU A 140 -6.16 -3.56 7.65
N LEU A 141 -5.07 -3.27 8.37
CA LEU A 141 -4.26 -2.07 8.14
C LEU A 141 -3.69 -2.03 6.71
N TYR A 142 -3.17 -3.15 6.21
CA TYR A 142 -2.62 -3.24 4.86
C TYR A 142 -3.70 -2.98 3.79
N ASN A 143 -4.89 -3.55 3.95
CA ASN A 143 -6.02 -3.33 3.03
C ASN A 143 -6.50 -1.87 3.06
N LEU A 144 -6.62 -1.27 4.24
CA LEU A 144 -6.92 0.15 4.39
C LEU A 144 -5.88 1.02 3.66
N ARG A 145 -4.59 0.71 3.80
CA ARG A 145 -3.50 1.42 3.10
C ARG A 145 -3.58 1.28 1.59
N GLN A 146 -3.93 0.11 1.06
CA GLN A 146 -4.15 -0.09 -0.38
C GLN A 146 -5.33 0.73 -0.91
N LYS A 147 -6.44 0.79 -0.17
CA LYS A 147 -7.60 1.60 -0.58
C LYS A 147 -7.29 3.09 -0.50
N TYR A 148 -6.60 3.51 0.57
CA TYR A 148 -6.13 4.88 0.75
C TYR A 148 -5.14 5.32 -0.35
N SER A 149 -4.24 4.45 -0.82
CA SER A 149 -3.29 4.82 -1.89
C SER A 149 -3.99 5.23 -3.19
N LYS A 150 -5.14 4.61 -3.51
CA LYS A 150 -5.98 4.97 -4.67
C LYS A 150 -6.54 6.38 -4.54
N ILE A 151 -7.00 6.74 -3.34
CA ILE A 151 -7.51 8.08 -3.00
C ILE A 151 -6.37 9.09 -3.09
N TYR A 152 -5.23 8.82 -2.45
CA TYR A 152 -4.05 9.70 -2.48
C TYR A 152 -3.60 9.99 -3.92
N ASN A 153 -3.54 8.96 -4.77
CA ASN A 153 -3.16 9.10 -6.17
C ASN A 153 -4.17 9.95 -6.96
N TRP A 154 -5.48 9.76 -6.74
CA TRP A 154 -6.50 10.61 -7.35
C TRP A 154 -6.35 12.07 -6.93
N ALA A 155 -6.24 12.31 -5.61
CA ALA A 155 -6.16 13.64 -5.00
C ALA A 155 -4.94 14.44 -5.45
N THR A 156 -3.78 13.78 -5.53
CA THR A 156 -2.51 14.44 -5.87
C THR A 156 -2.27 14.60 -7.37
N LEU A 157 -2.86 13.74 -8.20
CA LEU A 157 -2.74 13.82 -9.66
C LEU A 157 -3.88 14.58 -10.34
N ARG A 158 -4.94 14.95 -9.59
CA ARG A 158 -6.14 15.68 -10.07
C ARG A 158 -6.75 15.06 -11.33
N ARG A 159 -6.97 13.74 -11.30
CA ARG A 159 -7.55 13.01 -12.43
C ARG A 159 -9.06 12.98 -12.33
N THR A 160 -9.73 13.92 -12.99
CA THR A 160 -11.19 14.02 -13.05
C THR A 160 -11.85 12.75 -13.57
N GLU A 161 -11.22 12.06 -14.53
CA GLU A 161 -11.70 10.79 -15.13
C GLU A 161 -11.85 9.63 -14.12
N ASN A 162 -11.15 9.71 -12.96
CA ASN A 162 -11.12 8.65 -11.96
C ASN A 162 -11.93 8.99 -10.70
N GLN A 163 -12.80 10.00 -10.74
CA GLN A 163 -13.62 10.41 -9.59
C GLN A 163 -14.43 9.25 -9.00
N HIS A 164 -15.02 8.39 -9.84
CA HIS A 164 -15.78 7.23 -9.37
C HIS A 164 -14.93 6.22 -8.57
N ILE A 165 -13.64 6.08 -8.91
CA ILE A 165 -12.68 5.24 -8.18
C ILE A 165 -12.42 5.85 -6.80
N CYS A 166 -12.28 7.18 -6.73
CA CYS A 166 -12.09 7.88 -5.46
C CYS A 166 -13.29 7.68 -4.54
N LYS A 167 -14.51 7.99 -5.00
CA LYS A 167 -15.75 7.84 -4.22
C LYS A 167 -15.89 6.43 -3.64
N LYS A 168 -15.76 5.41 -4.51
CA LYS A 168 -15.83 4.02 -4.07
C LYS A 168 -14.75 3.67 -3.05
N SER A 169 -13.51 4.13 -3.27
CA SER A 169 -12.40 3.86 -2.34
C SER A 169 -12.60 4.56 -1.00
N ALA A 170 -13.17 5.76 -0.98
CA ALA A 170 -13.48 6.49 0.26
C ALA A 170 -14.56 5.77 1.08
N ASP A 171 -15.65 5.34 0.43
CA ASP A 171 -16.69 4.51 1.07
C ASP A 171 -16.10 3.20 1.64
N ASP A 172 -15.26 2.53 0.85
CA ASP A 172 -14.59 1.29 1.25
C ASP A 172 -13.60 1.48 2.40
N VAL A 173 -12.89 2.63 2.47
CA VAL A 173 -12.00 2.97 3.59
C VAL A 173 -12.83 3.26 4.84
N PHE A 174 -13.89 4.06 4.71
CA PHE A 174 -14.77 4.40 5.84
C PHE A 174 -15.35 3.14 6.47
N LYS A 175 -15.91 2.23 5.67
CA LYS A 175 -16.49 0.98 6.16
C LYS A 175 -15.47 0.11 6.89
N ASP A 176 -14.30 -0.12 6.29
CA ASP A 176 -13.26 -0.95 6.91
C ASP A 176 -12.68 -0.28 8.16
N TYR A 177 -12.56 1.05 8.17
CA TYR A 177 -12.09 1.81 9.32
C TYR A 177 -13.04 1.67 10.50
N MET A 178 -14.35 1.74 10.25
CA MET A 178 -15.37 1.57 11.29
C MET A 178 -15.34 0.18 11.92
N VAL A 179 -14.95 -0.85 11.17
CA VAL A 179 -14.68 -2.17 11.74
C VAL A 179 -13.40 -2.13 12.58
N ALA A 180 -12.30 -1.62 12.00
CA ALA A 180 -10.98 -1.57 12.63
C ALA A 180 -10.96 -0.79 13.96
N ILE A 181 -11.65 0.34 14.03
CA ILE A 181 -11.59 1.24 15.18
C ILE A 181 -12.30 0.68 16.40
N ASN A 182 -13.26 -0.23 16.23
CA ASN A 182 -13.93 -0.88 17.36
C ASN A 182 -13.01 -1.87 18.09
N ASP A 183 -11.98 -2.39 17.40
CA ASP A 183 -10.95 -3.24 18.02
C ASP A 183 -9.90 -2.41 18.79
N CYS A 184 -10.00 -1.08 18.74
CA CYS A 184 -9.16 -0.18 19.52
C CYS A 184 -9.62 0.02 20.96
N SER A 185 -9.59 -1.08 21.72
CA SER A 185 -9.83 -1.09 23.17
C SER A 185 -8.76 -0.34 23.98
N SER A 186 -7.55 -0.17 23.43
CA SER A 186 -6.46 0.61 24.05
C SER A 186 -5.70 1.41 23.00
N SER A 187 -5.58 2.72 23.23
CA SER A 187 -4.78 3.64 22.41
C SER A 187 -3.28 3.29 22.37
N GLU A 188 -2.81 2.45 23.29
CA GLU A 188 -1.40 2.10 23.39
C GLU A 188 -0.99 0.93 22.49
N SER A 189 -1.95 0.17 21.96
CA SER A 189 -1.65 -0.95 21.06
C SER A 189 -1.01 -0.47 19.76
N ILE A 190 -0.10 -1.28 19.21
CA ILE A 190 0.59 -0.96 17.96
C ILE A 190 -0.41 -0.81 16.81
N PHE A 191 -1.43 -1.68 16.77
CA PHE A 191 -2.52 -1.60 15.82
C PHE A 191 -3.23 -0.23 15.86
N CYS A 192 -3.62 0.23 17.06
CA CYS A 192 -4.33 1.51 17.19
C CYS A 192 -3.46 2.71 16.87
N LYS A 193 -2.16 2.66 17.19
CA LYS A 193 -1.20 3.70 16.78
C LYS A 193 -1.09 3.79 15.26
N LEU A 194 -0.98 2.65 14.57
CA LEU A 194 -0.92 2.60 13.11
C LEU A 194 -2.24 3.04 12.45
N LEU A 195 -3.39 2.64 13.02
CA LEU A 195 -4.71 3.04 12.56
C LEU A 195 -4.95 4.55 12.76
N CYS A 196 -4.50 5.10 13.89
CA CYS A 196 -4.53 6.53 14.18
C CYS A 196 -3.71 7.32 13.14
N ASN A 197 -2.49 6.87 12.83
CA ASN A 197 -1.67 7.52 11.80
C ASN A 197 -2.36 7.49 10.42
N LEU A 198 -2.97 6.36 10.04
CA LEU A 198 -3.72 6.25 8.80
C LEU A 198 -4.89 7.24 8.75
N ARG A 199 -5.65 7.36 9.85
CA ARG A 199 -6.75 8.32 9.99
C ARG A 199 -6.29 9.75 9.73
N GLU A 200 -5.23 10.18 10.41
CA GLU A 200 -4.70 11.54 10.27
C GLU A 200 -4.24 11.82 8.84
N GLU A 201 -3.48 10.90 8.25
CA GLU A 201 -3.04 11.04 6.86
C GLU A 201 -4.22 11.12 5.89
N TYR A 202 -5.23 10.27 6.06
CA TYR A 202 -6.45 10.27 5.25
C TYR A 202 -7.15 11.62 5.33
N ASN A 203 -7.46 12.08 6.55
CA ASN A 203 -8.19 13.34 6.75
C ASN A 203 -7.41 14.56 6.20
N ILE A 204 -6.09 14.62 6.38
CA ILE A 204 -5.24 15.69 5.83
C ILE A 204 -5.30 15.74 4.30
N VAL A 205 -5.28 14.58 3.64
CA VAL A 205 -5.38 14.52 2.17
C VAL A 205 -6.70 15.09 1.70
N PHE A 206 -7.80 14.76 2.38
CA PHE A 206 -9.10 15.28 2.00
C PHE A 206 -9.24 16.77 2.22
N ASP A 207 -8.90 17.27 3.40
CA ASP A 207 -9.00 18.69 3.73
C ASP A 207 -8.20 19.55 2.73
N LYS A 208 -7.11 19.01 2.20
CA LYS A 208 -6.24 19.71 1.25
C LYS A 208 -6.68 19.61 -0.21
N TYR A 209 -7.19 18.46 -0.64
CA TYR A 209 -7.37 18.15 -2.06
C TYR A 209 -8.83 17.93 -2.49
N ASP A 210 -9.75 17.70 -1.56
CA ASP A 210 -11.18 17.47 -1.85
C ASP A 210 -12.08 18.61 -1.32
N GLY A 211 -11.62 19.85 -1.39
CA GLY A 211 -12.39 21.03 -0.94
C GLY A 211 -13.73 21.23 -1.66
N ASN A 212 -13.90 20.63 -2.84
CA ASN A 212 -15.16 20.62 -3.59
C ASN A 212 -16.06 19.40 -3.28
N ASN A 213 -15.63 18.53 -2.35
CA ASN A 213 -16.28 17.26 -1.98
C ASN A 213 -16.53 16.33 -3.19
N GLU A 214 -15.64 16.35 -4.18
CA GLU A 214 -15.72 15.52 -5.37
C GLU A 214 -15.53 14.03 -5.06
N CYS A 215 -14.81 13.69 -3.99
CA CYS A 215 -14.60 12.33 -3.51
C CYS A 215 -15.55 11.94 -2.35
N LYS A 216 -16.52 12.79 -1.99
CA LYS A 216 -17.37 12.61 -0.80
C LYS A 216 -16.58 12.54 0.51
N ALA A 217 -15.45 13.26 0.59
CA ALA A 217 -14.62 13.33 1.78
C ALA A 217 -15.38 13.68 3.06
N GLN A 218 -16.34 14.59 2.96
CA GLN A 218 -17.02 15.11 4.13
C GLN A 218 -17.94 14.04 4.76
N GLU A 219 -18.51 13.15 3.95
CA GLU A 219 -19.33 12.01 4.37
C GLU A 219 -18.46 10.86 4.91
N THR A 220 -17.19 10.79 4.50
CA THR A 220 -16.26 9.70 4.81
C THR A 220 -15.12 10.13 5.73
N LYS A 221 -15.25 11.29 6.40
CA LYS A 221 -14.26 11.78 7.36
C LYS A 221 -14.13 10.77 8.51
N LEU A 222 -12.90 10.33 8.75
CA LEU A 222 -12.63 9.30 9.75
C LEU A 222 -12.56 9.92 11.14
N GLN A 223 -13.40 9.43 12.05
CA GLN A 223 -13.54 9.92 13.42
C GLN A 223 -12.60 9.19 14.38
N THR A 224 -12.31 9.79 15.53
CA THR A 224 -11.58 9.16 16.61
C THR A 224 -12.45 8.15 17.37
N TYR A 225 -11.82 7.21 18.07
CA TYR A 225 -12.54 6.28 18.95
C TYR A 225 -13.42 7.01 19.98
N ASN A 226 -12.91 8.09 20.58
CA ASN A 226 -13.64 8.87 21.59
C ASN A 226 -14.84 9.62 21.01
N GLU A 227 -14.76 10.06 19.75
CA GLU A 227 -15.89 10.67 19.04
C GLU A 227 -16.99 9.65 18.73
N LEU A 228 -16.59 8.40 18.44
CA LEU A 228 -17.52 7.29 18.18
C LEU A 228 -18.13 6.70 19.46
N HIS A 229 -17.40 6.75 20.58
CA HIS A 229 -17.82 6.21 21.88
C HIS A 229 -17.74 7.27 22.99
N PRO A 230 -18.62 8.31 22.98
CA PRO A 230 -18.55 9.41 23.94
C PRO A 230 -18.75 8.97 25.40
N SER A 231 -19.40 7.82 25.62
CA SER A 231 -19.78 7.30 26.95
C SER A 231 -18.72 6.38 27.59
N ALA A 232 -17.66 5.99 26.87
CA ALA A 232 -16.60 5.13 27.40
C ALA A 232 -15.64 5.85 28.37
N ASN A 233 -15.80 7.17 28.55
CA ASN A 233 -15.02 7.98 29.48
C ASN A 233 -15.85 8.34 30.72
N THR A 234 -15.84 7.48 31.73
CA THR A 234 -15.77 7.93 33.13
C THR A 234 -14.67 7.16 33.84
N PRO A 235 -13.50 7.81 33.99
CA PRO A 235 -13.02 8.06 35.33
C PRO A 235 -12.97 9.57 35.57
N SER A 236 -13.60 10.00 36.65
CA SER A 236 -13.40 11.31 37.26
C SER A 236 -11.91 11.53 37.56
N ILE A 237 -11.20 12.20 36.67
CA ILE A 237 -9.97 12.92 37.05
C ILE A 237 -10.43 14.32 37.41
N LYS A 238 -10.59 14.57 38.72
CA LYS A 238 -10.48 15.93 39.23
C LYS A 238 -9.07 16.39 38.89
N MET A 239 -8.94 17.21 37.85
CA MET A 239 -7.74 18.02 37.70
C MET A 239 -7.83 19.08 38.78
N ASP A 240 -7.14 18.85 39.89
CA ASP A 240 -6.82 19.92 40.82
C ASP A 240 -6.03 20.96 40.03
N SER A 241 -6.67 22.11 39.84
CA SER A 241 -6.07 23.29 39.26
C SER A 241 -4.97 23.78 40.20
N ASN A 242 -3.72 23.45 39.90
CA ASN A 242 -2.55 24.19 40.39
C ASN A 242 -1.42 24.14 39.35
N THR A 243 -1.31 25.25 38.60
CA THR A 243 -0.06 25.89 38.13
C THR A 243 1.13 25.02 37.73
N MET A 244 1.47 25.01 36.42
CA MET A 244 2.83 25.32 35.95
C MET A 244 2.83 25.60 34.43
N SER A 245 2.98 26.87 34.06
CA SER A 245 3.15 27.35 32.70
C SER A 245 4.56 27.07 32.19
N ILE A 246 4.74 26.35 31.07
CA ILE A 246 5.93 26.45 30.20
C ILE A 246 5.53 26.23 28.72
N PRO A 247 5.85 27.15 27.77
CA PRO A 247 5.57 27.01 26.35
C PRO A 247 6.79 26.47 25.58
N LEU A 248 6.72 25.25 25.02
CA LEU A 248 7.84 24.65 24.26
C LEU A 248 7.39 23.81 23.03
N LEU A 249 6.37 24.25 22.28
CA LEU A 249 5.91 23.57 21.05
C LEU A 249 6.23 24.29 19.72
N GLY A 250 6.76 25.52 19.78
CA GLY A 250 7.12 26.29 18.58
C GLY A 250 8.23 25.68 17.69
N PRO A 251 9.31 25.06 18.23
CA PRO A 251 10.42 24.60 17.40
C PRO A 251 10.12 23.34 16.57
N ILE A 252 9.22 22.48 17.04
CA ILE A 252 8.91 21.19 16.39
C ILE A 252 8.15 21.41 15.08
N ILE A 253 7.25 22.39 15.08
CA ILE A 253 6.41 22.73 13.92
C ILE A 253 7.29 23.28 12.78
N ALA A 254 8.25 24.16 13.10
CA ALA A 254 9.17 24.72 12.10
C ALA A 254 10.05 23.64 11.42
N LEU A 255 10.44 22.60 12.14
CA LEU A 255 11.28 21.52 11.60
C LEU A 255 10.52 20.64 10.58
N VAL A 256 9.21 20.42 10.79
CA VAL A 256 8.34 19.69 9.85
C VAL A 256 8.12 20.48 8.56
N PHE A 257 7.98 21.81 8.64
CA PHE A 257 7.85 22.68 7.45
C PHE A 257 9.11 22.69 6.58
N ILE A 258 10.28 22.62 7.19
CA ILE A 258 11.56 22.57 6.48
C ILE A 258 11.71 21.24 5.75
N LEU A 259 11.42 20.11 6.40
CA LEU A 259 11.50 18.77 5.80
C LEU A 259 10.50 18.57 4.63
N THR A 260 9.28 19.08 4.75
CA THR A 260 8.26 19.03 3.69
C THR A 260 8.61 19.90 2.48
N SER A 261 9.31 21.02 2.71
CA SER A 261 9.81 21.87 1.63
C SER A 261 10.96 21.18 0.89
N PHE A 262 11.92 20.57 1.59
CA PHE A 262 13.02 19.84 0.96
C PHE A 262 12.58 18.59 0.19
N TYR A 263 11.47 17.93 0.57
CA TYR A 263 10.85 16.86 -0.23
C TYR A 263 10.46 17.32 -1.64
N ARG A 264 10.07 18.60 -1.80
CA ARG A 264 9.70 19.19 -3.10
C ARG A 264 10.91 19.59 -3.95
N PHE A 265 12.08 19.82 -3.34
CA PHE A 265 13.30 20.30 -4.00
C PHE A 265 14.41 19.24 -4.16
N THR A 266 14.20 18.02 -3.65
CA THR A 266 15.11 16.89 -3.85
C THR A 266 14.64 16.00 -5.01
N ALA A 267 15.59 15.37 -5.71
CA ALA A 267 15.37 14.55 -6.92
C ALA A 267 14.44 13.33 -6.73
N ILE A 268 13.96 13.08 -5.50
CA ILE A 268 13.06 11.98 -5.14
C ILE A 268 11.60 12.28 -5.53
N GLY A 269 11.15 13.55 -5.42
CA GLY A 269 9.77 13.95 -5.74
C GLY A 269 9.36 13.70 -7.21
N PRO A 270 10.17 14.10 -8.20
CA PRO A 270 9.91 13.81 -9.62
C PRO A 270 9.97 12.30 -9.96
N TRP A 271 10.80 11.54 -9.26
CA TRP A 271 10.94 10.09 -9.47
C TRP A 271 9.68 9.31 -9.06
N LEU A 272 9.09 9.64 -7.89
CA LEU A 272 7.79 9.11 -7.45
C LEU A 272 6.67 9.48 -8.45
N ARG A 273 6.64 10.74 -8.91
CA ARG A 273 5.64 11.23 -9.88
C ARG A 273 5.67 10.48 -11.22
N ASN A 274 6.85 10.18 -11.74
CA ASN A 274 7.01 9.48 -13.03
C ASN A 274 6.64 7.99 -12.94
N LYS A 275 6.90 7.35 -11.80
CA LYS A 275 6.60 5.93 -11.60
C LYS A 275 5.09 5.67 -11.51
N VAL A 276 4.35 6.50 -10.78
CA VAL A 276 2.88 6.42 -10.66
C VAL A 276 2.18 6.73 -12.00
N ARG A 277 2.74 7.60 -12.86
CA ARG A 277 2.20 7.87 -14.20
C ARG A 277 2.16 6.62 -15.09
N SER A 278 3.16 5.75 -14.97
CA SER A 278 3.34 4.56 -15.84
C SER A 278 2.37 3.41 -15.53
N ILE A 279 1.90 3.33 -14.28
CA ILE A 279 1.01 2.26 -13.81
C ILE A 279 -0.42 2.49 -14.32
N PHE A 280 -0.91 3.73 -14.25
CA PHE A 280 -2.29 4.05 -14.64
C PHE A 280 -2.49 4.31 -16.13
N SER A 281 -1.46 4.70 -16.89
CA SER A 281 -1.58 4.79 -18.36
C SER A 281 -1.69 3.42 -19.04
N ARG A 282 -1.40 2.33 -18.32
CA ARG A 282 -1.54 0.95 -18.82
C ARG A 282 -2.88 0.31 -18.45
N ASP A 283 -3.56 0.83 -17.43
CA ASP A 283 -4.87 0.30 -16.97
C ASP A 283 -6.05 0.86 -17.76
N SER A 284 -5.93 2.07 -18.34
CA SER A 284 -6.98 2.65 -19.20
C SER A 284 -7.17 1.90 -20.53
N ASN A 285 -6.24 1.02 -20.92
CA ASN A 285 -6.28 0.30 -22.20
C ASN A 285 -6.69 -1.18 -22.10
N LYS A 286 -7.18 -1.66 -20.95
CA LYS A 286 -7.55 -3.07 -20.75
C LYS A 286 -9.04 -3.36 -20.58
N ASN A 287 -9.90 -2.34 -20.54
CA ASN A 287 -11.34 -2.51 -20.35
C ASN A 287 -12.20 -2.05 -21.54
N ALA A 288 -11.72 -2.29 -22.77
CA ALA A 288 -12.52 -2.06 -23.99
C ALA A 288 -12.88 -3.33 -24.78
N ASN A 289 -12.44 -4.53 -24.37
CA ASN A 289 -12.68 -5.76 -25.15
C ASN A 289 -13.20 -6.91 -24.29
N ARG A 290 -14.45 -6.80 -23.84
CA ARG A 290 -15.34 -7.92 -23.55
C ARG A 290 -16.75 -7.35 -23.47
N ASN A 291 -17.41 -7.29 -24.63
CA ASN A 291 -18.87 -7.30 -24.86
C ASN A 291 -19.19 -6.57 -26.18
N GLU A 292 -18.83 -7.16 -27.33
CA GLU A 292 -19.55 -6.89 -28.58
C GLU A 292 -19.61 -8.20 -29.39
N LEU A 293 -20.59 -9.03 -29.02
CA LEU A 293 -21.29 -9.88 -29.97
C LEU A 293 -22.62 -9.16 -30.23
N PHE A 294 -23.08 -9.13 -31.50
CA PHE A 294 -24.20 -8.34 -32.04
C PHE A 294 -23.80 -6.86 -32.29
N LEU A 295 -23.56 -6.38 -33.51
CA LEU A 295 -24.47 -6.40 -34.65
C LEU A 295 -23.72 -6.40 -36.00
N GLN A 296 -24.41 -6.96 -36.99
CA GLN A 296 -24.06 -7.09 -38.39
C GLN A 296 -23.98 -5.75 -39.13
N ASN A 297 -23.08 -5.71 -40.11
CA ASN A 297 -23.18 -5.05 -41.42
C ASN A 297 -23.83 -3.66 -41.49
N PHE A 298 -23.02 -2.64 -41.77
CA PHE A 298 -23.30 -1.77 -42.91
C PHE A 298 -22.01 -1.44 -43.67
N ASP A 299 -22.15 -1.57 -44.98
CA ASP A 299 -21.17 -1.49 -46.03
C ASP A 299 -20.61 -0.07 -46.27
N LYS A 300 -19.46 -0.09 -46.98
CA LYS A 300 -18.97 0.89 -47.97
C LYS A 300 -18.17 2.15 -47.56
N GLN A 301 -16.93 2.07 -48.07
CA GLN A 301 -16.24 3.00 -48.98
C GLN A 301 -15.19 3.99 -48.42
N ASN A 302 -13.93 3.59 -48.64
CA ASN A 302 -12.84 4.32 -49.29
C ASN A 302 -12.99 5.85 -49.43
N ILE A 303 -11.98 6.59 -48.95
CA ILE A 303 -11.15 7.51 -49.75
C ILE A 303 -9.79 7.67 -49.05
N ASN A 304 -8.72 7.37 -49.80
CA ASN A 304 -7.33 7.72 -49.46
C ASN A 304 -7.09 9.20 -49.79
N ALA A 305 -6.45 9.95 -48.89
CA ALA A 305 -5.69 11.15 -49.26
C ALA A 305 -4.55 11.43 -48.26
N ARG A 306 -3.34 11.59 -48.79
CA ARG A 306 -2.06 11.84 -48.10
C ARG A 306 -1.87 13.34 -47.75
N PRO A 307 -0.85 13.70 -46.92
CA PRO A 307 -0.91 14.81 -45.96
C PRO A 307 -0.41 16.16 -46.49
N GLY A 308 -1.03 17.25 -46.01
CA GLY A 308 -0.62 18.64 -46.28
C GLY A 308 -0.05 19.33 -45.03
N VAL A 309 1.14 19.90 -45.19
CA VAL A 309 1.91 20.68 -44.22
C VAL A 309 1.36 22.10 -44.13
N TYR A 310 1.14 22.64 -42.92
CA TYR A 310 0.83 24.06 -42.71
C TYR A 310 1.76 24.66 -41.66
N ASN A 311 2.57 25.65 -42.08
CA ASN A 311 3.31 26.58 -41.24
C ASN A 311 2.44 27.82 -40.98
N ILE A 312 2.31 28.26 -39.72
CA ILE A 312 1.66 29.53 -39.37
C ILE A 312 2.66 30.39 -38.58
N THR A 313 3.03 31.52 -39.16
CA THR A 313 3.79 32.62 -38.54
C THR A 313 2.86 33.58 -37.80
N TYR A 314 3.27 34.02 -36.61
CA TYR A 314 2.57 34.98 -35.74
C TYR A 314 2.99 36.43 -36.07
N ASN A 315 2.01 37.33 -36.26
CA ASN A 315 2.21 38.78 -36.21
C ASN A 315 1.58 39.32 -34.91
N SER A 316 2.38 40.02 -34.11
CA SER A 316 1.98 40.72 -32.88
C SER A 316 1.55 42.15 -33.19
N VAL A 317 0.30 42.50 -32.88
CA VAL A 317 -0.22 43.87 -32.98
C VAL A 317 -0.16 44.54 -31.60
N ARG A 318 0.48 45.71 -31.56
CA ARG A 318 0.56 46.64 -30.42
C ARG A 318 -0.51 47.72 -30.64
N ASN A 319 -1.34 47.97 -29.64
CA ASN A 319 -2.23 49.14 -29.62
C ASN A 319 -1.67 50.22 -28.66
N ASN A 320 -1.92 51.46 -29.09
CA ASN A 320 -1.35 52.74 -28.68
C ASN A 320 -1.32 53.03 -27.18
#